data_AF-X8JH71-F1
#
_entry.id   AF-X8JH71-F1
#
_cell.length_a   1.000
_cell.length_b   1.000
_cell.length_c   1.000
_cell.angle_alpha   90.00
_cell.angle_beta   90.00
_cell.angle_gamma   90.00
#
_symmetry.space_group_name_H-M   'P 1'
#
loop_
_entity.id
_entity.type
_entity.pdbx_description
1 polymer ?
#
loop_
_entity_poly.entity_id
_entity_poly.type
_entity_poly.pdbx_seq_one_letter_code
_entity_poly.pdbx_strand_id
1 'polypeptide(L)' 'MMVDANPNHSQACGKTATVTYGGKSITVGIVDRCYACGYNDIDLSPSAFQQFAALGVGKLNGVSWRFN' A
#
# COMPACT_ATOMS: atom_id res chain seq x y z
N MET A 1 -12.39 -8.90 -1.48
CA MET A 1 -11.97 -7.48 -1.58
C MET A 1 -12.64 -6.84 -2.77
N MET A 2 -12.37 -7.28 -4.01
CA MET A 2 -13.23 -6.98 -5.16
C MET A 2 -14.56 -7.71 -5.00
N VAL A 3 -15.68 -7.02 -5.26
CA VAL A 3 -17.03 -7.61 -5.19
C VAL A 3 -17.65 -7.78 -6.58
N ASP A 4 -17.28 -6.91 -7.52
CA ASP A 4 -17.65 -6.97 -8.93
C ASP A 4 -16.56 -6.28 -9.79
N ALA A 5 -16.87 -6.01 -11.06
CA ALA A 5 -15.95 -5.37 -12.00
C ALA A 5 -15.75 -3.87 -11.77
N ASN A 6 -16.61 -3.20 -10.99
CA ASN A 6 -16.48 -1.79 -10.68
C ASN A 6 -15.50 -1.61 -9.50
N PRO A 7 -14.28 -1.08 -9.72
CA PRO A 7 -13.29 -0.94 -8.65
C PRO A 7 -13.78 -0.04 -7.49
N ASN A 8 -14.73 0.85 -7.76
CA ASN A 8 -15.33 1.72 -6.74
C ASN A 8 -16.20 0.97 -5.72
N HIS A 9 -16.61 -0.27 -6.03
CA HIS A 9 -17.37 -1.12 -5.10
C HIS A 9 -16.46 -2.00 -4.22
N SER A 10 -15.14 -1.90 -4.38
CA SER A 10 -14.18 -2.69 -3.60
C SER A 10 -14.39 -2.49 -2.10
N GLN A 11 -14.44 -3.59 -1.36
CA GLN A 11 -14.48 -3.59 0.11
C GLN A 11 -13.19 -3.04 0.73
N ALA A 12 -12.14 -2.82 -0.06
CA ALA A 12 -10.90 -2.21 0.40
C ALA A 12 -11.00 -0.67 0.52
N CYS A 13 -11.89 -0.03 -0.25
CA CYS A 13 -12.04 1.42 -0.24
C CYS A 13 -12.44 1.91 1.16
N GLY A 14 -11.78 2.98 1.63
CA GLY A 14 -12.03 3.55 2.96
C GLY A 14 -11.44 2.73 4.12
N LYS A 15 -10.82 1.57 3.87
CA LYS A 15 -10.06 0.82 4.87
C LYS A 15 -8.64 1.35 4.99
N THR A 16 -7.90 0.78 5.94
CA THR A 16 -6.49 1.08 6.15
C THR A 16 -5.64 -0.19 6.09
N ALA A 17 -4.35 -0.01 5.90
CA ALA A 17 -3.35 -1.06 5.99
C ALA A 17 -2.18 -0.61 6.88
N THR A 18 -1.58 -1.54 7.60
CA THR A 18 -0.29 -1.31 8.27
C THR A 18 0.83 -1.84 7.38
N VAL A 19 1.82 -0.99 7.13
CA VAL A 19 3.01 -1.27 6.32
C VAL A 19 4.22 -1.23 7.25
N THR A 20 5.09 -2.24 7.15
CA THR A 20 6.28 -2.41 7.99
C THR A 20 7.53 -2.59 7.14
N TYR A 21 8.54 -1.78 7.42
CA TYR A 21 9.86 -1.86 6.78
C TYR A 21 10.95 -1.40 7.76
N GLY A 22 12.07 -2.14 7.82
CA GLY A 22 13.21 -1.78 8.68
C GLY A 22 12.86 -1.59 10.16
N GLY A 23 11.88 -2.34 10.69
CA GLY A 23 11.42 -2.22 12.07
C GLY A 23 10.45 -1.05 12.34
N LYS A 24 10.24 -0.14 11.38
CA LYS A 24 9.22 0.92 11.46
C LYS A 24 7.91 0.44 10.86
N SER A 25 6.79 0.85 11.46
CA SER A 25 5.45 0.62 10.90
C SER A 25 4.68 1.93 10.75
N ILE A 26 3.90 2.06 9.69
CA ILE A 26 2.97 3.17 9.47
C ILE A 26 1.59 2.61 9.08
N THR A 27 0.54 3.37 9.38
CA THR A 27 -0.81 3.09 8.90
C THR A 27 -1.14 4.01 7.74
N VAL A 28 -1.61 3.44 6.63
CA VAL A 28 -2.00 4.16 5.42
C VAL A 28 -3.47 3.90 5.08
N GLY A 29 -4.13 4.89 4.49
CA GLY A 29 -5.46 4.71 3.90
C GLY A 29 -5.38 4.03 2.54
N ILE A 30 -6.37 3.19 2.25
CA ILE A 30 -6.49 2.51 0.95
C ILE A 30 -7.42 3.35 0.08
N VAL A 31 -6.82 4.01 -0.91
CA VAL A 31 -7.49 5.01 -1.75
C VAL A 31 -7.44 4.69 -3.24
N ASP A 32 -6.63 3.71 -3.65
CA ASP A 32 -6.44 3.36 -5.06
C ASP A 32 -6.10 1.87 -5.25
N ARG A 33 -6.20 1.40 -6.49
CA ARG A 33 -5.83 0.06 -6.93
C ARG A 33 -4.73 0.12 -7.98
N CYS A 34 -3.57 -0.44 -7.67
CA CYS A 34 -2.50 -0.63 -8.64
C CYS A 34 -2.69 -1.92 -9.46
N TYR A 35 -3.09 -1.79 -10.73
CA TYR A 35 -3.28 -2.95 -11.63
C TYR A 35 -1.98 -3.61 -12.09
N ALA A 36 -0.88 -2.85 -12.11
CA ALA A 36 0.42 -3.33 -12.58
C ALA A 36 1.26 -3.97 -11.46
N CYS A 37 0.84 -3.83 -10.19
CA CYS A 37 1.58 -4.32 -9.05
C CYS A 37 1.48 -5.85 -8.95
N GLY A 38 2.56 -6.47 -8.50
CA GLY A 38 2.55 -7.89 -8.11
C GLY A 38 1.55 -8.13 -6.97
N TYR A 39 1.14 -9.39 -6.79
CA TYR A 39 0.08 -9.77 -5.84
C TYR A 39 0.29 -9.22 -4.40
N ASN A 40 1.54 -9.13 -3.95
CA ASN A 40 1.90 -8.61 -2.62
C ASN A 40 2.65 -7.26 -2.67
N ASP A 41 2.79 -6.65 -3.84
CA ASP A 41 3.39 -5.32 -3.94
C ASP A 41 2.40 -4.27 -3.43
N ILE A 42 2.89 -3.28 -2.69
CA ILE A 42 2.11 -2.13 -2.23
C ILE A 42 2.71 -0.85 -2.81
N ASP A 43 1.88 -0.05 -3.47
CA ASP A 43 2.28 1.24 -4.03
C ASP A 43 1.89 2.35 -3.06
N LEU A 44 2.90 3.04 -2.53
CA LEU A 44 2.72 4.05 -1.50
C LEU A 44 2.71 5.44 -2.14
N SER A 45 1.88 6.34 -1.61
CA SER A 45 2.02 7.75 -1.93
C SER A 45 3.44 8.24 -1.59
N PRO A 46 3.98 9.25 -2.29
CA PRO A 46 5.31 9.78 -2.00
C PRO A 46 5.50 10.15 -0.52
N SER A 47 4.47 10.75 0.11
CA SER A 47 4.51 11.12 1.52
C SER A 47 4.56 9.93 2.47
N ALA A 48 3.88 8.82 2.15
CA ALA A 48 3.95 7.58 2.92
C ALA A 48 5.30 6.87 2.70
N PHE A 49 5.81 6.82 1.47
CA PHE A 49 7.12 6.23 1.16
C PHE A 49 8.27 6.98 1.86
N GLN A 50 8.20 8.31 1.91
CA GLN A 50 9.18 9.16 2.60
C GLN A 50 9.28 8.89 4.10
N GLN A 51 8.30 8.21 4.71
CA GLN A 51 8.41 7.73 6.08
C GLN A 51 9.42 6.58 6.24
N PHE A 52 9.77 5.89 5.17
CA PHE A 52 10.70 4.75 5.18
C PHE A 52 12.03 5.05 4.49
N ALA A 53 12.02 5.77 3.37
CA ALA A 53 13.22 6.05 2.60
C ALA A 53 13.09 7.33 1.75
N ALA A 54 14.21 7.90 1.31
CA ALA A 54 14.20 8.98 0.33
C ALA A 54 13.61 8.51 -1.01
N LEU A 55 12.86 9.38 -1.70
CA LEU A 55 12.17 9.02 -2.96
C LEU A 55 13.10 8.49 -4.06
N GLY A 56 14.36 8.93 -4.09
CA GLY A 56 15.37 8.47 -5.06
C GLY A 56 15.73 6.98 -4.94
N VAL A 57 15.33 6.30 -3.86
CA VAL A 57 15.48 4.84 -3.72
C VAL A 57 14.52 4.09 -4.65
N GLY A 58 13.34 4.65 -4.94
CA GLY A 58 12.37 4.09 -5.87
C GLY A 58 11.58 2.88 -5.34
N LYS A 59 12.24 1.75 -5.08
CA LYS A 59 11.58 0.52 -4.61
C LYS A 59 12.29 -0.07 -3.39
N LEU A 60 11.52 -0.42 -2.36
CA LEU A 60 12.00 -1.14 -1.18
C LEU A 60 11.66 -2.62 -1.30
N ASN A 61 12.64 -3.48 -1.00
CA ASN A 61 12.46 -4.93 -0.97
C ASN A 61 12.37 -5.42 0.49
N GLY A 62 11.57 -6.46 0.76
CA GLY A 62 11.35 -6.97 2.12
C GLY A 62 10.36 -6.15 2.95
N VAL A 63 9.54 -5.32 2.29
CA VAL A 63 8.37 -4.67 2.92
C VAL A 63 7.32 -5.74 3.21
N SER A 64 6.69 -5.65 4.39
CA SER A 64 5.47 -6.41 4.69
C SER A 64 4.32 -5.46 4.94
N TRP A 65 3.11 -5.88 4.63
CA TRP A 65 1.91 -5.11 4.92
C TRP A 65 0.73 -6.04 5.19
N ARG A 66 -0.29 -5.50 5.85
CA ARG A 66 -1.56 -6.19 6.10
C ARG A 66 -2.71 -5.20 6.14
N PHE A 67 -3.89 -5.65 5.71
CA PHE A 67 -5.13 -4.93 6.00
C PHE A 67 -5.37 -4.87 7.51
N ASN A 68 -5.95 -3.76 7.97
CA ASN A 68 -6.47 -3.62 9.33
C ASN A 68 -7.92 -4.10 9.42
#